data_AF-A0A918XMA4-F1
#
_entry.id   AF-A0A918XMA4-F1
#
_cell.length_a   1.000
_cell.length_b   1.000
_cell.length_c   1.000
_cell.angle_alpha   90.00
_cell.angle_beta   90.00
_cell.angle_gamma   90.00
#
_symmetry.space_group_name_H-M   'P 1'
#
loop_
_entity.id
_entity.type
_entity.pdbx_description
1 polymer ?
#
loop_
_entity_poly.entity_id
_entity_poly.type
_entity_poly.pdbx_seq_one_letter_code
_entity_poly.pdbx_strand_id
1 'polypeptide(L)'
;MAIADDIVARLTGEFLDDAGDRLARAQLALNGLANAPKDPRPLLLDLAREIHNLKGAGKTFGFPTISLVADRFEEYLGASADAKPLPVAELQRFADALVDIVEGGRNPDPDRTAAILRGLPAFFEFDPDTVVGRPGRALVVTRARTLGHMLARELANCGYRAQTSSDPFEALRFAVAEKPDVVLSSAVLDGMAGIDLLRALRTVRPTARLPVAVVTSFDAGHPELAGLPEDVPVVRLGKTLSDDLARVLTEAGEQPGG
;
A
#
# COMPACT_ATOMS: atom_id res chain seq x y z
N MET A 1 42.87 12.85 6.83
CA MET A 1 41.87 11.89 7.36
C MET A 1 41.02 12.54 8.44
N ALA A 2 41.60 12.99 9.56
CA ALA A 2 40.86 13.61 10.68
C ALA A 2 39.87 14.76 10.33
N ILE A 3 40.20 15.64 9.37
CA ILE A 3 39.32 16.77 8.98
C ILE A 3 38.06 16.27 8.23
N ALA A 4 38.19 15.22 7.41
CA ALA A 4 37.06 14.68 6.66
C ALA A 4 36.09 13.95 7.60
N ASP A 5 36.61 13.18 8.56
CA ASP A 5 35.81 12.47 9.55
C ASP A 5 35.05 13.43 10.47
N ASP A 6 35.66 14.55 10.85
CA ASP A 6 35.02 15.61 11.65
C ASP A 6 33.90 16.32 10.89
N ILE A 7 34.10 16.62 9.60
CA ILE A 7 33.05 17.18 8.73
C ILE A 7 31.88 16.21 8.61
N VAL A 8 32.15 14.92 8.40
CA VAL A 8 31.10 13.90 8.31
C VAL A 8 30.34 13.78 9.62
N ALA A 9 31.03 13.77 10.76
CA ALA A 9 30.39 13.70 12.08
C ALA A 9 29.48 14.92 12.34
N ARG A 10 29.94 16.13 12.00
CA ARG A 10 29.12 17.35 12.12
C ARG A 10 27.87 17.31 11.23
N LEU A 11 28.05 16.95 9.95
CA LEU A 11 26.93 16.83 9.01
C LEU A 11 25.92 15.76 9.43
N THR A 12 26.41 14.68 10.04
CA THR A 12 25.57 13.61 10.59
C THR A 12 24.75 14.11 11.78
N GLY A 13 25.36 14.90 12.67
CA GLY A 13 24.66 15.55 13.77
C GLY A 13 23.57 16.52 13.29
N GLU A 14 23.90 17.39 12.33
CA GLU A 14 22.94 18.32 11.71
C GLU A 14 21.77 17.57 11.04
N PHE A 15 22.05 16.44 10.39
CA PHE A 15 21.00 15.58 9.84
C PHE A 15 20.09 15.00 10.93
N LEU A 16 20.64 14.52 12.05
CA LEU A 16 19.84 13.97 13.14
C LEU A 16 18.96 15.03 13.81
N ASP A 17 19.48 16.25 13.98
CA ASP A 17 18.70 17.38 14.50
C ASP A 17 17.53 17.73 13.56
N ASP A 18 17.78 17.87 12.25
CA ASP A 18 16.74 18.10 11.24
C ASP A 18 15.73 16.94 11.18
N ALA A 19 16.20 15.69 11.32
CA ALA A 19 15.35 14.52 11.37
C ALA A 19 14.43 14.54 12.61
N GLY A 20 14.95 14.94 13.77
CA GLY A 20 14.18 15.12 15.00
C GLY A 20 13.07 16.17 14.83
N ASP A 21 13.40 17.33 14.26
CA ASP A 21 12.43 18.40 13.99
C ASP A 21 11.33 17.95 13.01
N ARG A 22 11.69 17.18 11.99
CA ARG A 22 10.73 16.57 11.04
C ARG A 22 9.81 15.58 11.75
N LEU A 23 10.35 14.71 12.60
CA LEU A 23 9.56 13.75 13.35
C LEU A 23 8.63 14.43 14.35
N ALA A 24 9.04 15.54 14.98
CA ALA A 24 8.16 16.35 15.80
C ALA A 24 6.97 16.92 15.01
N ARG A 25 7.20 17.40 13.77
CA ARG A 25 6.10 17.85 12.88
C ARG A 25 5.21 16.70 12.42
N ALA A 26 5.78 15.56 12.08
CA ALA A 26 5.03 14.34 11.76
C ALA A 26 4.14 13.90 12.94
N GLN A 27 4.67 13.97 14.16
CA GLN A 27 3.94 13.65 15.38
C GLN A 27 2.78 14.61 15.64
N LEU A 28 2.97 15.91 15.39
CA LEU A 28 1.88 16.89 15.46
C LEU A 28 0.77 16.57 14.45
N ALA A 29 1.12 16.17 13.23
CA ALA A 29 0.15 15.76 12.22
C ALA A 29 -0.62 14.50 12.65
N LEU A 30 0.08 13.47 13.16
CA LEU A 30 -0.52 12.25 13.69
C LEU A 30 -1.46 12.51 14.87
N ASN A 31 -1.06 13.34 15.82
CA ASN A 31 -1.91 13.77 16.93
C ASN A 31 -3.15 14.53 16.44
N GLY A 32 -2.99 15.36 15.40
CA GLY A 32 -4.11 16.02 14.73
C GLY A 32 -5.09 15.02 14.13
N LEU A 33 -4.59 13.99 13.43
CA LEU A 33 -5.40 12.93 12.83
C LEU A 33 -6.13 12.08 13.88
N ALA A 34 -5.48 11.79 15.01
CA ALA A 34 -6.07 11.04 16.13
C ALA A 34 -7.34 11.72 16.69
N ASN A 35 -7.44 13.04 16.58
CA ASN A 35 -8.60 13.82 17.02
C ASN A 35 -9.76 13.84 16.00
N ALA A 36 -9.73 13.00 14.97
CA ALA A 36 -10.77 12.87 13.94
C ALA A 36 -11.23 14.22 13.34
N PRO A 37 -10.31 14.98 12.71
CA PRO A 37 -10.62 16.29 12.16
C PRO A 37 -11.65 16.18 11.03
N LYS A 38 -12.44 17.25 10.83
CA LYS A 38 -13.44 17.30 9.75
C LYS A 38 -12.83 17.11 8.35
N ASP A 39 -11.62 17.61 8.14
CA ASP A 39 -10.84 17.39 6.92
C ASP A 39 -9.42 16.91 7.27
N PRO A 40 -9.11 15.61 7.11
CA PRO A 40 -7.79 15.07 7.43
C PRO A 40 -6.74 15.35 6.34
N ARG A 41 -7.13 15.82 5.15
CA ARG A 41 -6.23 15.92 3.98
C ARG A 41 -4.98 16.79 4.22
N PRO A 42 -5.07 17.99 4.85
CA PRO A 42 -3.88 18.80 5.11
C PRO A 42 -2.85 18.08 5.99
N LEU A 43 -3.33 17.38 7.03
CA LEU A 43 -2.47 16.66 7.97
C LEU A 43 -1.83 15.43 7.32
N LEU A 44 -2.57 14.71 6.45
CA LEU A 44 -2.01 13.61 5.65
C LEU A 44 -0.93 14.09 4.69
N LEU A 45 -1.12 15.25 4.04
CA LEU A 45 -0.12 15.84 3.15
C LEU A 45 1.12 16.29 3.90
N ASP A 46 0.96 16.93 5.06
CA ASP A 46 2.08 17.34 5.90
C ASP A 46 2.86 16.12 6.38
N LEU A 47 2.18 15.08 6.88
CA LEU A 47 2.81 13.82 7.28
C LEU A 47 3.58 13.19 6.12
N ALA A 48 2.95 13.03 4.95
CA ALA A 48 3.59 12.45 3.78
C ALA A 48 4.86 13.21 3.37
N ARG A 49 4.82 14.55 3.42
CA ARG A 49 5.99 15.39 3.11
C ARG A 49 7.14 15.17 4.08
N GLU A 50 6.88 15.16 5.39
CA GLU A 50 7.96 14.95 6.37
C GLU A 50 8.60 13.57 6.22
N ILE A 51 7.80 12.52 6.02
CA ILE A 51 8.28 11.15 5.82
C ILE A 51 9.07 11.00 4.52
N HIS A 52 8.60 11.59 3.42
CA HIS A 52 9.32 11.56 2.13
C HIS A 52 10.72 12.20 2.22
N ASN A 53 10.85 13.30 2.96
CA ASN A 53 12.13 13.96 3.17
C ASN A 53 13.11 13.09 3.98
N LEU A 54 12.64 12.44 5.05
CA LEU A 54 13.44 11.51 5.85
C LEU A 54 13.95 10.34 5.01
N LYS A 55 13.11 9.81 4.13
CA LYS A 55 13.46 8.72 3.20
C LYS A 55 14.65 9.11 2.31
N GLY A 56 14.63 10.31 1.74
CA GLY A 56 15.69 10.81 0.84
C GLY A 56 17.02 11.09 1.54
N ALA A 57 16.98 11.51 2.81
CA ALA A 57 18.18 11.93 3.54
C ALA A 57 18.91 10.77 4.26
N GLY A 58 18.18 9.78 4.81
CA GLY A 58 18.75 8.74 5.68
C GLY A 58 19.98 8.03 5.14
N LYS A 59 19.89 7.43 3.94
CA LYS A 59 21.02 6.73 3.29
C LYS A 59 22.27 7.61 3.12
N THR A 60 22.08 8.88 2.79
CA THR A 60 23.17 9.83 2.51
C THR A 60 24.04 10.08 3.75
N PHE A 61 23.42 10.13 4.93
CA PHE A 61 24.10 10.41 6.20
C PHE A 61 24.39 9.14 7.02
N GLY A 62 24.37 7.96 6.40
CA GLY A 62 24.73 6.70 7.07
C GLY A 62 23.61 6.05 7.88
N PHE A 63 22.35 6.44 7.67
CA PHE A 63 21.16 5.87 8.30
C PHE A 63 20.24 5.17 7.29
N PRO A 64 20.70 4.08 6.62
CA PRO A 64 19.86 3.33 5.69
C PRO A 64 18.57 2.80 6.35
N THR A 65 18.57 2.53 7.66
CA THR A 65 17.37 2.07 8.38
C THR A 65 16.29 3.15 8.44
N ILE A 66 16.65 4.43 8.64
CA ILE A 66 15.68 5.55 8.57
C ILE A 66 15.01 5.55 7.20
N SER A 67 15.78 5.42 6.12
CA SER A 67 15.21 5.36 4.77
C SER A 67 14.29 4.16 4.56
N LEU A 68 14.62 2.98 5.11
CA LEU A 68 13.78 1.78 4.99
C LEU A 68 12.46 1.91 5.76
N VAL A 69 12.51 2.44 6.99
CA VAL A 69 11.32 2.65 7.82
C VAL A 69 10.44 3.74 7.20
N ALA A 70 11.03 4.85 6.76
CA ALA A 70 10.30 5.94 6.11
C ALA A 70 9.66 5.50 4.78
N ASP A 71 10.34 4.65 3.99
CA ASP A 71 9.78 4.05 2.78
C ASP A 71 8.56 3.18 3.10
N ARG A 72 8.68 2.27 4.08
CA ARG A 72 7.56 1.45 4.56
C ARG A 72 6.41 2.28 5.13
N PHE A 73 6.72 3.39 5.80
CA PHE A 73 5.72 4.32 6.32
C PHE A 73 4.99 5.04 5.18
N GLU A 74 5.69 5.57 4.19
CA GLU A 74 5.09 6.19 3.00
C GLU A 74 4.18 5.21 2.25
N GLU A 75 4.63 3.96 2.09
CA GLU A 75 3.87 2.86 1.52
C GLU A 75 2.57 2.56 2.29
N TYR A 76 2.68 2.41 3.62
CA TYR A 76 1.54 2.14 4.49
C TYR A 76 0.55 3.31 4.51
N LEU A 77 1.07 4.54 4.61
CA LEU A 77 0.27 5.77 4.58
C LEU A 77 -0.52 5.87 3.27
N GLY A 78 0.13 5.65 2.13
CA GLY A 78 -0.52 5.66 0.82
C GLY A 78 -1.61 4.60 0.66
N ALA A 79 -1.37 3.38 1.17
CA ALA A 79 -2.37 2.31 1.16
C ALA A 79 -3.57 2.61 2.09
N SER A 80 -3.31 3.32 3.19
CA SER A 80 -4.30 3.70 4.20
C SER A 80 -5.03 5.02 3.92
N ALA A 81 -4.67 5.76 2.87
CA ALA A 81 -5.12 7.14 2.67
C ALA A 81 -6.65 7.30 2.61
N ASP A 82 -7.35 6.28 2.12
CA ASP A 82 -8.80 6.26 2.02
C ASP A 82 -9.46 5.52 3.20
N ALA A 83 -8.70 4.89 4.10
CA ALA A 83 -9.25 4.12 5.22
C ALA A 83 -10.08 5.01 6.16
N LYS A 84 -11.24 4.51 6.59
CA LYS A 84 -12.13 5.18 7.54
C LYS A 84 -12.58 4.19 8.62
N PRO A 85 -12.18 4.38 9.90
CA PRO A 85 -11.26 5.42 10.39
C PRO A 85 -9.83 5.22 9.86
N LEU A 86 -9.05 6.29 9.84
CA LEU A 86 -7.62 6.20 9.54
C LEU A 86 -6.92 5.37 10.65
N PRO A 87 -5.98 4.47 10.31
CA PRO A 87 -5.28 3.62 11.28
C PRO A 87 -4.17 4.40 11.99
N VAL A 88 -4.51 5.47 12.70
CA VAL A 88 -3.54 6.41 13.30
C VAL A 88 -2.60 5.71 14.30
N ALA A 89 -3.09 4.76 15.08
CA ALA A 89 -2.26 3.98 16.01
C ALA A 89 -1.21 3.11 15.30
N GLU A 90 -1.44 2.74 14.05
CA GLU A 90 -0.46 1.99 13.24
C GLU A 90 0.55 2.95 12.64
N LEU A 91 0.10 4.08 12.09
CA LEU A 91 0.99 5.16 11.62
C LEU A 91 1.92 5.65 12.75
N GLN A 92 1.42 5.71 13.98
CA GLN A 92 2.19 6.06 15.17
C GLN A 92 3.38 5.12 15.41
N ARG A 93 3.19 3.80 15.23
CA ARG A 93 4.27 2.82 15.41
C ARG A 93 5.45 3.04 14.45
N PHE A 94 5.20 3.56 13.25
CA PHE A 94 6.28 3.94 12.34
C PHE A 94 7.03 5.18 12.82
N ALA A 95 6.31 6.20 13.29
CA ALA A 95 6.92 7.41 13.85
C ALA A 95 7.78 7.09 15.07
N ASP A 96 7.27 6.27 16.00
CA ASP A 96 7.99 5.84 17.20
C ASP A 96 9.30 5.12 16.83
N ALA A 97 9.25 4.20 15.85
CA ALA A 97 10.44 3.50 15.38
C ALA A 97 11.48 4.46 14.76
N LEU A 98 11.06 5.51 14.05
CA LEU A 98 11.96 6.53 13.52
C LEU A 98 12.56 7.39 14.63
N VAL A 99 11.75 7.78 15.62
CA VAL A 99 12.19 8.55 16.80
C VAL A 99 13.26 7.75 17.56
N ASP A 100 13.02 6.48 17.85
CA ASP A 100 13.98 5.60 18.54
C ASP A 100 15.35 5.55 17.81
N ILE A 101 15.34 5.53 16.48
CA ILE A 101 16.57 5.50 15.68
C ILE A 101 17.30 6.86 15.73
N VAL A 102 16.55 7.96 15.58
CA VAL A 102 17.09 9.32 15.58
C VAL A 102 17.66 9.67 16.96
N GLU A 103 16.92 9.42 18.03
CA GLU A 103 17.38 9.63 19.42
C GLU A 103 18.56 8.71 19.77
N GLY A 104 18.60 7.50 19.20
CA GLY A 104 19.73 6.60 19.34
C GLY A 104 21.03 7.11 18.69
N GLY A 105 20.94 8.08 17.77
CA GLY A 105 22.08 8.75 17.14
C GLY A 105 22.99 7.85 16.28
N ARG A 106 22.61 6.60 16.06
CA ARG A 106 23.38 5.61 15.30
C ARG A 106 22.46 4.69 14.52
N ASN A 107 22.87 4.34 13.30
CA ASN A 107 22.12 3.36 12.52
C ASN A 107 22.12 2.00 13.25
N PRO A 108 20.96 1.34 13.40
CA PRO A 108 20.89 0.01 13.99
C PRO A 108 21.75 -1.01 13.24
N ASP A 109 22.24 -2.02 13.95
CA ASP A 109 22.86 -3.18 13.32
C ASP A 109 21.82 -3.98 12.50
N PRO A 110 22.27 -4.88 11.59
CA PRO A 110 21.35 -5.61 10.71
C PRO A 110 20.27 -6.42 11.43
N ASP A 111 20.58 -7.04 12.58
CA ASP A 111 19.63 -7.85 13.33
C ASP A 111 18.55 -6.97 13.96
N ARG A 112 18.95 -5.83 14.53
CA ARG A 112 18.02 -4.84 15.07
C ARG A 112 17.20 -4.19 13.98
N THR A 113 17.79 -3.86 12.82
CA THR A 113 17.05 -3.38 11.64
C THR A 113 15.98 -4.39 11.22
N ALA A 114 16.32 -5.68 11.11
CA ALA A 114 15.35 -6.72 10.77
C ALA A 114 14.24 -6.87 11.83
N ALA A 115 14.58 -6.74 13.11
CA ALA A 115 13.59 -6.76 14.19
C ALA A 115 12.62 -5.57 14.12
N ILE A 116 13.14 -4.35 13.89
CA ILE A 116 12.31 -3.15 13.70
C ILE A 116 11.37 -3.36 12.52
N LEU A 117 11.90 -3.72 11.35
CA LEU A 117 11.09 -3.87 10.14
C LEU A 117 10.01 -4.95 10.26
N ARG A 118 10.25 -6.03 11.01
CA ARG A 118 9.23 -7.06 11.31
C ARG A 118 8.19 -6.62 12.33
N GLY A 119 8.54 -5.71 13.24
CA GLY A 119 7.63 -5.16 14.24
C GLY A 119 6.73 -4.04 13.71
N LEU A 120 7.07 -3.47 12.55
CA LEU A 120 6.26 -2.44 11.90
C LEU A 120 4.93 -3.03 11.40
N PRO A 121 3.84 -2.24 11.44
CA PRO A 121 2.57 -2.66 10.88
C PRO A 121 2.70 -3.07 9.41
N ALA A 122 2.10 -4.21 9.07
CA ALA A 122 1.89 -4.61 7.70
C ALA A 122 0.44 -4.26 7.33
N PHE A 123 0.25 -3.54 6.23
CA PHE A 123 -1.10 -3.24 5.72
C PHE A 123 -1.82 -4.51 5.21
N PHE A 124 -1.06 -5.61 5.02
CA PHE A 124 -1.51 -6.84 4.40
C PHE A 124 -1.03 -8.02 5.24
N GLU A 125 -1.93 -8.67 5.97
CA GLU A 125 -1.69 -10.02 6.47
C GLU A 125 -2.06 -10.97 5.33
N PHE A 126 -1.07 -11.67 4.78
CA PHE A 126 -1.29 -12.66 3.74
C PHE A 126 -0.68 -14.00 4.13
N ASP A 127 -1.51 -15.04 4.13
CA ASP A 127 -1.08 -16.42 4.30
C ASP A 127 -1.18 -17.15 2.95
N PRO A 128 -0.07 -17.37 2.23
CA PRO A 128 -0.08 -18.02 0.92
C PRO A 128 -0.64 -19.44 0.97
N ASP A 129 -0.53 -20.13 2.11
CA ASP A 129 -1.00 -21.51 2.25
C ASP A 129 -2.54 -21.60 2.28
N THR A 130 -3.23 -20.48 2.55
CA THR A 130 -4.69 -20.40 2.46
C THR A 130 -5.21 -20.27 1.02
N VAL A 131 -4.34 -19.93 0.07
CA VAL A 131 -4.74 -19.67 -1.32
C VAL A 131 -4.26 -20.80 -2.22
N VAL A 132 -5.17 -21.71 -2.57
CA VAL A 132 -4.92 -22.72 -3.61
C VAL A 132 -5.04 -22.07 -4.98
N GLY A 133 -3.94 -21.55 -5.48
CA GLY A 133 -3.89 -20.90 -6.78
C GLY A 133 -3.70 -21.88 -7.95
N ARG A 134 -4.11 -21.46 -9.15
CA ARG A 134 -3.88 -22.17 -10.41
C ARG A 134 -3.06 -21.28 -11.36
N PRO A 135 -2.31 -21.85 -12.31
CA PRO A 135 -1.66 -21.06 -13.35
C PRO A 135 -2.68 -20.24 -14.14
N GLY A 136 -2.49 -18.93 -14.20
CA GLY A 136 -3.41 -18.02 -14.88
C GLY A 136 -2.81 -16.63 -15.09
N ARG A 137 -3.59 -15.71 -15.63
CA ARG A 137 -3.25 -14.30 -15.85
C ARG A 137 -4.14 -13.45 -14.98
N ALA A 138 -3.57 -12.47 -14.29
CA ALA A 138 -4.33 -11.53 -13.48
C ALA A 138 -4.00 -10.09 -13.89
N LEU A 139 -5.00 -9.21 -13.84
CA LEU A 139 -4.80 -7.78 -14.01
C LEU A 139 -5.16 -7.07 -12.70
N VAL A 140 -4.21 -6.35 -12.12
CA VAL A 140 -4.40 -5.54 -10.92
C VAL A 140 -4.47 -4.08 -11.34
N VAL A 141 -5.56 -3.38 -10.97
CA VAL A 141 -5.79 -1.98 -11.30
C VAL A 141 -5.81 -1.17 -10.03
N THR A 142 -4.79 -0.35 -9.79
CA THR A 142 -4.70 0.46 -8.57
C THR A 142 -3.77 1.66 -8.76
N ARG A 143 -4.17 2.82 -8.21
CA ARG A 143 -3.30 4.00 -8.11
C ARG A 143 -2.19 3.84 -7.07
N ALA A 144 -2.36 2.94 -6.09
CA ALA A 144 -1.38 2.68 -5.04
C ALA A 144 -0.36 1.62 -5.52
N ARG A 145 0.80 2.08 -5.98
CA ARG A 145 1.87 1.21 -6.49
C ARG A 145 2.24 0.08 -5.53
N THR A 146 2.27 0.36 -4.22
CA THR A 146 2.56 -0.63 -3.17
C THR A 146 1.53 -1.75 -3.14
N LEU A 147 0.23 -1.40 -3.17
CA LEU A 147 -0.85 -2.37 -3.23
C LEU A 147 -0.72 -3.22 -4.50
N GLY A 148 -0.43 -2.58 -5.64
CA GLY A 148 -0.23 -3.27 -6.91
C GLY A 148 0.90 -4.29 -6.87
N HIS A 149 2.08 -3.89 -6.39
CA HIS A 149 3.24 -4.77 -6.24
C HIS A 149 2.98 -5.92 -5.25
N MET A 150 2.30 -5.63 -4.13
CA MET A 150 1.95 -6.64 -3.14
C MET A 150 0.99 -7.67 -3.73
N LEU A 151 -0.14 -7.25 -4.29
CA LEU A 151 -1.10 -8.15 -4.94
C LEU A 151 -0.45 -8.95 -6.06
N ALA A 152 0.42 -8.34 -6.86
CA ALA A 152 1.13 -9.04 -7.93
C ALA A 152 2.06 -10.14 -7.38
N ARG A 153 2.75 -9.88 -6.26
CA ARG A 153 3.58 -10.88 -5.58
C ARG A 153 2.73 -12.02 -5.04
N GLU A 154 1.62 -11.72 -4.37
CA GLU A 154 0.76 -12.76 -3.80
C GLU A 154 0.07 -13.60 -4.89
N LEU A 155 -0.41 -12.96 -5.94
CA LEU A 155 -0.90 -13.66 -7.13
C LEU A 155 0.18 -14.58 -7.74
N ALA A 156 1.44 -14.15 -7.78
CA ALA A 156 2.55 -14.97 -8.26
C ALA A 156 2.83 -16.18 -7.34
N ASN A 157 2.73 -16.01 -6.03
CA ASN A 157 2.81 -17.12 -5.06
C ASN A 157 1.67 -18.13 -5.28
N CYS A 158 0.51 -17.65 -5.73
CA CYS A 158 -0.63 -18.45 -6.15
C CYS A 158 -0.54 -18.96 -7.61
N GLY A 159 0.59 -18.78 -8.31
CA GLY A 159 0.80 -19.28 -9.67
C GLY A 159 0.26 -18.40 -10.80
N TYR A 160 -0.30 -17.22 -10.51
CA TYR A 160 -0.75 -16.27 -11.53
C TYR A 160 0.39 -15.39 -12.05
N ARG A 161 0.34 -15.05 -13.33
CA ARG A 161 1.11 -13.95 -13.91
C ARG A 161 0.30 -12.67 -13.80
N ALA A 162 0.66 -11.83 -12.85
CA ALA A 162 -0.03 -10.57 -12.61
C ALA A 162 0.59 -9.42 -13.43
N GLN A 163 -0.27 -8.62 -14.05
CA GLN A 163 0.07 -7.33 -14.64
C GLN A 163 -0.59 -6.22 -13.81
N THR A 164 0.13 -5.15 -13.53
CA THR A 164 -0.40 -3.99 -12.79
C THR A 164 -0.63 -2.80 -13.71
N SER A 165 -1.72 -2.07 -13.52
CA SER A 165 -2.01 -0.78 -14.16
C SER A 165 -2.50 0.23 -13.12
N SER A 166 -2.09 1.49 -13.23
CA SER A 166 -2.69 2.60 -12.47
C SER A 166 -3.76 3.35 -13.25
N ASP A 167 -3.83 3.15 -14.58
CA ASP A 167 -4.78 3.80 -15.47
C ASP A 167 -5.95 2.84 -15.81
N PRO A 168 -7.21 3.20 -15.47
CA PRO A 168 -8.40 2.42 -15.83
C PRO A 168 -8.59 2.21 -17.34
N PHE A 169 -8.22 3.19 -18.17
CA PHE A 169 -8.37 3.08 -19.63
C PHE A 169 -7.32 2.17 -20.26
N GLU A 170 -6.10 2.20 -19.72
CA GLU A 170 -5.07 1.22 -20.05
C GLU A 170 -5.47 -0.19 -19.61
N ALA A 171 -6.04 -0.32 -18.41
CA ALA A 171 -6.54 -1.60 -17.90
C ALA A 171 -7.62 -2.21 -18.81
N LEU A 172 -8.57 -1.40 -19.30
CA LEU A 172 -9.59 -1.87 -20.25
C LEU A 172 -8.97 -2.39 -21.55
N ARG A 173 -7.99 -1.67 -22.11
CA ARG A 173 -7.26 -2.10 -23.31
C ARG A 173 -6.52 -3.41 -23.09
N PHE A 174 -5.83 -3.55 -21.96
CA PHE A 174 -5.16 -4.80 -21.59
C PHE A 174 -6.14 -5.94 -21.39
N ALA A 175 -7.26 -5.72 -20.72
CA ALA A 175 -8.25 -6.76 -20.49
C ALA A 175 -8.77 -7.35 -21.82
N VAL A 176 -8.96 -6.52 -22.84
CA VAL A 176 -9.37 -6.96 -24.19
C VAL A 176 -8.25 -7.69 -24.93
N ALA A 177 -7.03 -7.15 -24.92
CA ALA A 177 -5.91 -7.69 -25.69
C ALA A 177 -5.35 -8.99 -25.08
N GLU A 178 -5.22 -9.00 -23.76
CA GLU A 178 -4.49 -10.01 -23.02
C GLU A 178 -5.40 -11.04 -22.36
N LYS A 179 -6.70 -10.77 -22.25
CA LYS A 179 -7.70 -11.70 -21.69
C LYS A 179 -7.23 -12.32 -20.37
N PRO A 180 -7.04 -11.51 -19.31
CA PRO A 180 -6.72 -12.05 -18.00
C PRO A 180 -7.83 -13.00 -17.54
N ASP A 181 -7.55 -13.89 -16.61
CA ASP A 181 -8.54 -14.78 -15.99
C ASP A 181 -9.26 -14.09 -14.82
N VAL A 182 -8.68 -13.02 -14.28
CA VAL A 182 -9.26 -12.22 -13.19
C VAL A 182 -8.75 -10.78 -13.23
N VAL A 183 -9.62 -9.84 -12.88
CA VAL A 183 -9.25 -8.44 -12.62
C VAL A 183 -9.48 -8.09 -11.15
N LEU A 184 -8.46 -7.57 -10.49
CA LEU A 184 -8.55 -6.99 -9.16
C LEU A 184 -8.47 -5.47 -9.30
N SER A 185 -9.58 -4.76 -9.08
CA SER A 185 -9.63 -3.30 -9.20
C SER A 185 -9.74 -2.63 -7.84
N SER A 186 -8.93 -1.62 -7.55
CA SER A 186 -9.21 -0.74 -6.42
C SER A 186 -10.56 -0.05 -6.59
N ALA A 187 -11.27 0.18 -5.48
CA ALA A 187 -12.54 0.93 -5.50
C ALA A 187 -12.34 2.38 -6.00
N VAL A 188 -11.23 3.00 -5.60
CA VAL A 188 -10.85 4.36 -5.99
C VAL A 188 -9.67 4.31 -6.96
N LEU A 189 -9.82 4.91 -8.13
CA LEU A 189 -8.75 5.10 -9.13
C LEU A 189 -8.76 6.56 -9.60
N ASP A 190 -7.73 6.95 -10.34
CA ASP A 190 -7.62 8.28 -10.91
C ASP A 190 -8.47 8.37 -12.19
N GLY A 191 -9.33 9.40 -12.27
CA GLY A 191 -10.17 9.69 -13.44
C GLY A 191 -11.44 8.84 -13.60
N MET A 192 -11.52 7.66 -12.97
CA MET A 192 -12.71 6.78 -13.00
C MET A 192 -12.80 5.95 -11.72
N ALA A 193 -13.99 5.73 -11.17
CA ALA A 193 -14.15 4.80 -10.04
C ALA A 193 -13.98 3.34 -10.49
N GLY A 194 -13.48 2.45 -9.62
CA GLY A 194 -13.30 1.04 -9.94
C GLY A 194 -14.61 0.33 -10.32
N ILE A 195 -15.73 0.78 -9.74
CA ILE A 195 -17.08 0.27 -10.07
C ILE A 195 -17.46 0.62 -11.52
N ASP A 196 -17.05 1.78 -12.01
CA ASP A 196 -17.31 2.18 -13.39
C ASP A 196 -16.44 1.41 -14.39
N LEU A 197 -15.19 1.10 -14.01
CA LEU A 197 -14.34 0.18 -14.79
C LEU A 197 -14.96 -1.21 -14.89
N LEU A 198 -15.45 -1.76 -13.78
CA LEU A 198 -16.21 -3.02 -13.76
C LEU A 198 -17.38 -2.98 -14.75
N ARG A 199 -18.20 -1.92 -14.70
CA ARG A 199 -19.35 -1.76 -15.60
C ARG A 199 -18.89 -1.71 -17.06
N ALA A 200 -17.82 -0.98 -17.37
CA ALA A 200 -17.25 -0.92 -18.71
C ALA A 200 -16.75 -2.29 -19.21
N LEU A 201 -16.07 -3.07 -18.35
CA LEU A 201 -15.63 -4.42 -18.69
C LEU A 201 -16.82 -5.34 -19.01
N ARG A 202 -17.93 -5.21 -18.28
CA ARG A 202 -19.16 -5.99 -18.51
C ARG A 202 -19.90 -5.63 -19.81
N THR A 203 -19.76 -4.41 -20.33
CA THR A 203 -20.42 -4.01 -21.59
C THR A 203 -19.67 -4.42 -22.85
N VAL A 204 -18.37 -4.75 -22.75
CA VAL A 204 -17.50 -5.10 -23.88
C VAL A 204 -17.45 -6.63 -24.04
N ARG A 205 -17.90 -7.17 -25.19
CA ARG A 205 -18.07 -8.62 -25.39
C ARG A 205 -16.85 -9.48 -25.01
N PRO A 206 -15.60 -9.14 -25.41
CA PRO A 206 -14.41 -9.91 -25.01
C PRO A 206 -14.19 -10.01 -23.49
N THR A 207 -14.68 -9.06 -22.70
CA THR A 207 -14.47 -8.97 -21.25
C THR A 207 -15.76 -9.14 -20.45
N ALA A 208 -16.89 -9.37 -21.11
CA ALA A 208 -18.21 -9.37 -20.47
C ALA A 208 -18.38 -10.47 -19.40
N ARG A 209 -17.61 -11.57 -19.53
CA ARG A 209 -17.58 -12.71 -18.60
C ARG A 209 -16.34 -12.73 -17.70
N LEU A 210 -15.49 -11.72 -17.80
CA LEU A 210 -14.25 -11.64 -17.04
C LEU A 210 -14.59 -11.51 -15.54
N PRO A 211 -14.08 -12.41 -14.68
CA PRO A 211 -14.19 -12.24 -13.23
C PRO A 211 -13.51 -10.95 -12.80
N VAL A 212 -14.24 -10.10 -12.08
CA VAL A 212 -13.71 -8.84 -11.53
C VAL A 212 -14.06 -8.80 -10.06
N ALA A 213 -13.06 -8.50 -9.22
CA ALA A 213 -13.25 -8.24 -7.80
C ALA A 213 -12.76 -6.83 -7.45
N VAL A 214 -13.42 -6.21 -6.46
CA VAL A 214 -13.04 -4.90 -5.95
C VAL A 214 -12.14 -5.07 -4.73
N VAL A 215 -10.95 -4.49 -4.75
CA VAL A 215 -10.00 -4.47 -3.63
C VAL A 215 -10.12 -3.15 -2.88
N THR A 216 -10.31 -3.19 -1.57
CA THR A 216 -10.54 -1.97 -0.79
C THR A 216 -10.30 -2.14 0.71
N SER A 217 -9.96 -1.06 1.40
CA SER A 217 -9.94 -0.95 2.86
C SER A 217 -11.26 -0.41 3.46
N PHE A 218 -12.27 -0.12 2.64
CA PHE A 218 -13.56 0.38 3.13
C PHE A 218 -14.34 -0.71 3.88
N ASP A 219 -15.42 -0.34 4.55
CA ASP A 219 -16.45 -1.24 5.06
C ASP A 219 -17.61 -1.40 4.07
N ALA A 220 -18.49 -2.38 4.27
CA ALA A 220 -19.60 -2.69 3.34
C ALA A 220 -20.58 -1.53 3.11
N GLY A 221 -20.77 -0.65 4.10
CA GLY A 221 -21.65 0.52 4.01
C GLY A 221 -21.00 1.79 3.47
N HIS A 222 -19.74 1.74 3.03
CA HIS A 222 -19.03 2.95 2.64
C HIS A 222 -19.57 3.55 1.31
N PRO A 223 -19.69 4.89 1.18
CA PRO A 223 -20.24 5.53 -0.02
C PRO A 223 -19.52 5.17 -1.33
N GLU A 224 -18.21 4.94 -1.30
CA GLU A 224 -17.42 4.53 -2.47
C GLU A 224 -17.74 3.12 -2.97
N LEU A 225 -18.47 2.32 -2.19
CA LEU A 225 -19.00 1.02 -2.60
C LEU A 225 -20.49 1.09 -2.96
N ALA A 226 -21.10 2.26 -2.88
CA ALA A 226 -22.50 2.43 -3.24
C ALA A 226 -22.71 2.10 -4.73
N GLY A 227 -23.64 1.19 -5.00
CA GLY A 227 -23.95 0.76 -6.37
C GLY A 227 -22.97 -0.27 -6.95
N LEU A 228 -22.08 -0.84 -6.12
CA LEU A 228 -21.42 -2.09 -6.43
C LEU A 228 -22.47 -3.21 -6.55
N PRO A 229 -22.54 -3.93 -7.67
CA PRO A 229 -23.44 -5.07 -7.80
C PRO A 229 -23.15 -6.16 -6.75
N GLU A 230 -24.20 -6.78 -6.20
CA GLU A 230 -24.08 -7.79 -5.13
C GLU A 230 -23.29 -9.03 -5.55
N ASP A 231 -23.25 -9.32 -6.85
CA ASP A 231 -22.53 -10.45 -7.43
C ASP A 231 -21.02 -10.18 -7.59
N VAL A 232 -20.55 -8.98 -7.25
CA VAL A 232 -19.13 -8.62 -7.37
C VAL A 232 -18.42 -8.87 -6.04
N PRO A 233 -17.43 -9.77 -6.01
CA PRO A 233 -16.66 -10.01 -4.80
C PRO A 233 -15.89 -8.76 -4.35
N VAL A 234 -15.79 -8.60 -3.03
CA VAL A 234 -14.97 -7.55 -2.39
C VAL A 234 -13.83 -8.21 -1.63
N VAL A 235 -12.61 -7.82 -1.96
CA VAL A 235 -11.38 -8.22 -1.26
C VAL A 235 -11.00 -7.12 -0.28
N ARG A 236 -11.14 -7.40 1.02
CA ARG A 236 -10.81 -6.43 2.06
C ARG A 236 -9.32 -6.46 2.36
N LEU A 237 -8.71 -5.28 2.42
CA LEU A 237 -7.33 -5.15 2.85
C LEU A 237 -7.24 -5.30 4.37
N GLY A 238 -6.29 -6.08 4.85
CA GLY A 238 -6.13 -6.40 6.28
C GLY A 238 -6.34 -7.89 6.56
N LYS A 239 -7.03 -8.21 7.67
CA LYS A 239 -7.08 -9.57 8.23
C LYS A 239 -7.74 -10.62 7.34
N THR A 240 -8.72 -10.24 6.52
CA THR A 240 -9.46 -11.18 5.66
C THR A 240 -8.92 -11.22 4.23
N LEU A 241 -7.80 -10.54 3.95
CA LEU A 241 -7.24 -10.42 2.60
C LEU A 241 -7.01 -11.80 1.96
N SER A 242 -6.36 -12.73 2.68
CA SER A 242 -6.04 -14.05 2.16
C SER A 242 -7.31 -14.85 1.84
N ASP A 243 -8.27 -14.87 2.76
CA ASP A 243 -9.54 -15.60 2.61
C ASP A 243 -10.38 -15.04 1.46
N ASP A 244 -10.50 -13.71 1.38
CA ASP A 244 -11.24 -13.04 0.31
C ASP A 244 -10.59 -13.29 -1.05
N LEU A 245 -9.26 -13.21 -1.14
CA LEU A 245 -8.53 -13.46 -2.37
C LEU A 245 -8.64 -14.94 -2.78
N ALA A 246 -8.53 -15.88 -1.83
CA ALA A 246 -8.70 -17.31 -2.09
C ALA A 246 -10.06 -17.61 -2.72
N ARG A 247 -11.13 -17.05 -2.16
CA ARG A 247 -12.50 -17.18 -2.68
C ARG A 247 -12.59 -16.66 -4.11
N VAL A 248 -12.11 -15.45 -4.38
CA VAL A 248 -12.14 -14.83 -5.70
C VAL A 248 -11.40 -15.67 -6.75
N LEU A 249 -10.21 -16.16 -6.41
CA LEU A 249 -9.39 -16.95 -7.33
C LEU A 249 -10.02 -18.33 -7.58
N THR A 250 -10.68 -18.92 -6.59
CA THR A 250 -11.42 -20.18 -6.72
C THR A 250 -12.64 -20.00 -7.63
N GLU A 251 -13.43 -18.95 -7.45
CA GLU A 251 -14.60 -18.67 -8.27
C GLU A 251 -14.23 -18.32 -9.73
N ALA A 252 -13.16 -17.54 -9.94
CA ALA A 252 -12.59 -17.31 -11.27
C ALA A 252 -12.10 -18.63 -11.89
N GLY A 253 -11.65 -19.56 -11.03
CA GLY A 253 -11.35 -20.97 -11.26
C GLY A 253 -12.41 -21.74 -12.05
N GLU A 254 -13.64 -21.65 -11.57
CA GLU A 254 -14.72 -22.55 -11.97
C GLU A 254 -15.46 -22.10 -13.22
N GLN A 255 -15.30 -20.84 -13.66
CA GLN A 255 -15.88 -20.38 -14.91
C GLN A 255 -15.03 -20.87 -16.08
N PRO A 256 -15.53 -21.82 -16.92
CA PRO A 256 -14.75 -22.33 -18.03
C PRO A 256 -14.46 -21.20 -19.01
N GLY A 257 -13.18 -21.04 -19.36
CA GLY A 257 -12.72 -20.10 -20.37
C GLY A 257 -13.54 -20.25 -21.65
N GLY A 258 -14.22 -19.16 -22.03
CA GLY A 258 -15.01 -19.09 -23.26
C GLY A 258 -14.16 -18.94 -24.52
#